data_AF-A0A0D1ZYF5-F1
#
_entry.id   AF-A0A0D1ZYF5-F1
#
_cell.length_a   1.000
_cell.length_b   1.000
_cell.length_c   1.000
_cell.angle_alpha   90.00
_cell.angle_beta   90.00
_cell.angle_gamma   90.00
#
_symmetry.space_group_name_H-M   'P 1'
#
loop_
_entity.id
_entity.type
_entity.pdbx_description
1 polymer ?
#
loop_
_entity_poly.entity_id
_entity_poly.type
_entity_poly.pdbx_seq_one_letter_code
_entity_poly.pdbx_strand_id
1 'polypeptide(L)'
;MSVPKPGQKKAVLFSCMPSHDIINELIKTVRRHNYHVSLLVMSPLAFNFAMTGDGIRDMSKTIADVIDKTWDPPAILSVTSTRQVEDIYCSIDPDIALCYYFAYPISKKMLDMRAKIINMHPGKMPVERGPFPALWPTMYPDKYSMDDLCATFHYMNENVDCGPIIKQIPLRDRYPEGTTLRNRPIGLIEIATPVFLEHLDEVITLTEQGYEGTAQEQPDFAPQRNEGSGYGARRPTEEEKVIQPTWSKERVLTLGRALGEADGLEEPYFWWNRRRYLVKRMEEWEWPGKHPGKPGDVIRVGFDLVVMFEGGPIRMATRIK
;
A
#
# COMPACT_ATOMS: atom_id res chain seq x y z
N MET A 1 -23.64 8.74 19.77
CA MET A 1 -23.32 7.54 18.97
C MET A 1 -24.64 6.88 18.63
N SER A 2 -24.84 6.53 17.37
CA SER A 2 -26.01 5.73 16.98
C SER A 2 -25.88 4.32 17.51
N VAL A 3 -27.03 3.70 17.75
CA VAL A 3 -27.14 2.35 18.29
C VAL A 3 -27.73 1.47 17.19
N PRO A 4 -27.29 0.21 17.03
CA PRO A 4 -27.91 -0.72 16.10
C PRO A 4 -29.42 -0.79 16.33
N LYS A 5 -30.22 -0.74 15.26
CA LYS A 5 -31.66 -1.03 15.35
C LYS A 5 -31.86 -2.53 15.64
N PRO A 6 -33.01 -2.93 16.22
CA PRO A 6 -33.31 -4.35 16.42
C PRO A 6 -33.13 -5.15 15.12
N GLY A 7 -32.36 -6.24 15.19
CA GLY A 7 -32.06 -7.10 14.05
C GLY A 7 -30.96 -6.61 13.10
N GLN A 8 -30.34 -5.45 13.35
CA GLN A 8 -29.15 -5.03 12.62
C GLN A 8 -27.90 -5.74 13.14
N LYS A 9 -27.06 -6.18 12.20
CA LYS A 9 -25.73 -6.73 12.50
C LYS A 9 -24.76 -5.60 12.81
N LYS A 10 -23.69 -5.86 13.54
CA LYS A 10 -22.67 -4.87 13.92
C LYS A 10 -21.45 -5.00 13.02
N ALA A 11 -20.92 -3.88 12.53
CA ALA A 11 -19.69 -3.84 11.74
C ALA A 11 -18.65 -2.91 12.38
N VAL A 12 -17.38 -3.27 12.22
CA VAL A 12 -16.24 -2.39 12.53
C VAL A 12 -15.40 -2.17 11.28
N LEU A 13 -14.97 -0.93 11.05
CA LEU A 13 -14.08 -0.58 9.95
C LEU A 13 -12.72 -0.16 10.50
N PHE A 14 -11.64 -0.70 9.94
CA PHE A 14 -10.28 -0.26 10.16
C PHE A 14 -9.79 0.40 8.88
N SER A 15 -9.29 1.63 8.96
CA SER A 15 -8.76 2.33 7.80
C SER A 15 -7.66 3.31 8.15
N CYS A 16 -6.68 3.48 7.28
CA CYS A 16 -5.78 4.63 7.37
C CYS A 16 -6.02 5.66 6.27
N MET A 17 -6.96 5.41 5.35
CA MET A 17 -7.14 6.27 4.19
C MET A 17 -7.86 7.57 4.54
N PRO A 18 -7.33 8.75 4.13
CA PRO A 18 -7.86 10.04 4.53
C PRO A 18 -9.02 10.53 3.66
N SER A 19 -9.53 9.71 2.74
CA SER A 19 -10.61 10.13 1.84
C SER A 19 -11.98 9.83 2.43
N HIS A 20 -12.70 10.89 2.80
CA HIS A 20 -14.07 10.79 3.27
C HIS A 20 -14.98 10.08 2.26
N ASP A 21 -14.79 10.29 0.96
CA ASP A 21 -15.58 9.64 -0.09
C ASP A 21 -15.44 8.12 -0.04
N ILE A 22 -14.20 7.62 0.11
CA ILE A 22 -13.95 6.18 0.22
C ILE A 22 -14.60 5.62 1.47
N ILE A 23 -14.39 6.27 2.62
CA ILE A 23 -14.98 5.83 3.90
C ILE A 23 -16.51 5.82 3.82
N ASN A 24 -17.11 6.84 3.21
CA ASN A 24 -18.55 6.94 3.03
C ASN A 24 -19.08 5.81 2.14
N GLU A 25 -18.40 5.47 1.04
CA GLU A 25 -18.80 4.35 0.18
C GLU A 25 -18.65 3.00 0.88
N LEU A 26 -17.60 2.80 1.70
CA LEU A 26 -17.47 1.61 2.56
C LEU A 26 -18.66 1.51 3.53
N ILE A 27 -18.98 2.60 4.24
CA ILE A 27 -20.12 2.65 5.19
C ILE A 27 -21.44 2.38 4.48
N LYS A 28 -21.69 3.02 3.33
CA LYS A 28 -22.91 2.81 2.54
C LYS A 28 -23.04 1.37 2.10
N THR A 29 -21.98 0.77 1.57
CA THR A 29 -21.99 -0.61 1.09
C THR A 29 -22.30 -1.57 2.24
N VAL A 30 -21.59 -1.44 3.37
CA VAL A 30 -21.85 -2.26 4.57
C VAL A 30 -23.30 -2.11 5.07
N ARG A 31 -23.86 -0.91 5.02
CA ARG A 31 -25.26 -0.65 5.39
C ARG A 31 -26.29 -1.31 4.47
N ARG A 32 -25.99 -1.47 3.17
CA ARG A 32 -26.89 -2.20 2.24
C ARG A 32 -27.10 -3.66 2.67
N HIS A 33 -26.11 -4.24 3.36
CA HIS A 33 -26.18 -5.60 3.92
C HIS A 33 -26.74 -5.64 5.36
N ASN A 34 -27.52 -4.64 5.76
CA ASN A 34 -28.15 -4.56 7.09
C ASN A 34 -27.17 -4.56 8.28
N TYR A 35 -25.96 -4.05 8.08
CA TYR A 35 -25.03 -3.77 9.16
C TYR A 35 -25.13 -2.32 9.65
N HIS A 36 -24.97 -2.16 10.95
CA HIS A 36 -24.69 -0.91 11.63
C HIS A 36 -23.19 -0.79 11.86
N VAL A 37 -22.55 0.19 11.22
CA VAL A 37 -21.13 0.49 11.45
C VAL A 37 -21.00 1.11 12.84
N SER A 38 -20.58 0.31 13.81
CA SER A 38 -20.52 0.69 15.22
C SER A 38 -19.27 1.51 15.54
N LEU A 39 -18.17 1.22 14.85
CA LEU A 39 -16.87 1.84 15.07
C LEU A 39 -16.08 1.94 13.76
N LEU A 40 -15.50 3.11 13.54
CA LEU A 40 -14.46 3.37 12.55
C LEU A 40 -13.15 3.66 13.29
N VAL A 41 -12.19 2.75 13.14
CA VAL A 41 -10.85 2.87 13.70
C VAL A 41 -9.94 3.45 12.62
N MET A 42 -9.34 4.59 12.93
CA MET A 42 -8.43 5.30 12.04
C MET A 42 -7.01 5.30 12.57
N SER A 43 -6.00 5.37 11.70
CA SER A 43 -4.63 5.67 12.12
C SER A 43 -4.10 6.94 11.47
N PRO A 44 -3.37 7.78 12.22
CA PRO A 44 -2.63 8.88 11.61
C PRO A 44 -1.45 8.39 10.76
N LEU A 45 -1.03 7.12 10.84
CA LEU A 45 0.22 6.68 10.23
C LEU A 45 0.22 6.81 8.70
N ALA A 46 -0.90 6.53 8.01
CA ALA A 46 -0.90 6.65 6.55
C ALA A 46 -0.88 8.10 6.04
N PHE A 47 -1.11 9.10 6.91
CA PHE A 47 -0.86 10.50 6.53
C PHE A 47 0.60 10.76 6.18
N ASN A 48 1.52 9.96 6.72
CA ASN A 48 2.95 10.09 6.47
C ASN A 48 3.44 9.25 5.29
N PHE A 49 2.65 8.32 4.76
CA PHE A 49 3.10 7.33 3.76
C PHE A 49 2.45 7.49 2.38
N ALA A 50 1.29 8.14 2.26
CA ALA A 50 0.43 7.97 1.08
C ALA A 50 0.27 9.20 0.16
N MET A 51 0.92 10.35 0.41
CA MET A 51 0.57 11.56 -0.34
C MET A 51 1.80 12.44 -0.66
N THR A 52 2.35 12.25 -1.86
CA THR A 52 3.24 13.23 -2.50
C THR A 52 2.49 14.54 -2.77
N GLY A 53 3.13 15.68 -2.50
CA GLY A 53 2.91 16.90 -3.29
C GLY A 53 2.04 18.00 -2.68
N ASP A 54 0.77 17.76 -2.37
CA ASP A 54 -0.16 18.88 -2.04
C ASP A 54 -1.27 18.53 -1.02
N GLY A 55 -1.21 17.36 -0.36
CA GLY A 55 -2.37 16.82 0.33
C GLY A 55 -2.07 16.06 1.61
N ILE A 56 -1.40 16.68 2.59
CA ILE A 56 -1.75 16.37 3.98
C ILE A 56 -3.18 16.86 4.14
N ARG A 57 -4.17 16.00 3.83
CA ARG A 57 -5.51 16.25 4.35
C ARG A 57 -5.34 16.27 5.87
N ASP A 58 -5.91 17.22 6.57
CA ASP A 58 -5.88 17.16 8.02
C ASP A 58 -6.73 15.94 8.43
N MET A 59 -6.20 15.00 9.20
CA MET A 59 -6.99 13.87 9.73
C MET A 59 -8.25 14.38 10.43
N SER A 60 -8.14 15.52 11.11
CA SER A 60 -9.24 16.20 11.77
C SER A 60 -10.31 16.64 10.75
N LYS A 61 -9.89 17.13 9.58
CA LYS A 61 -10.79 17.48 8.48
C LYS A 61 -11.46 16.25 7.88
N THR A 62 -10.74 15.14 7.67
CA THR A 62 -11.35 13.89 7.20
C THR A 62 -12.38 13.37 8.20
N ILE A 63 -12.05 13.37 9.49
CA ILE A 63 -12.98 12.97 10.56
C ILE A 63 -14.20 13.87 10.56
N ALA A 64 -14.01 15.19 10.50
CA ALA A 64 -15.10 16.16 10.42
C ALA A 64 -15.97 15.92 9.17
N ASP A 65 -15.37 15.73 7.99
CA ASP A 65 -16.09 15.41 6.75
C ASP A 65 -16.92 14.13 6.88
N VAL A 66 -16.38 13.07 7.51
CA VAL A 66 -17.13 11.82 7.76
C VAL A 66 -18.29 12.07 8.71
N ILE A 67 -18.09 12.84 9.78
CA ILE A 67 -19.13 13.18 10.75
C ILE A 67 -20.25 14.00 10.07
N ASP A 68 -19.87 15.04 9.32
CA ASP A 68 -20.81 16.02 8.76
C ASP A 68 -21.58 15.46 7.55
N LYS A 69 -20.95 14.59 6.74
CA LYS A 69 -21.52 14.11 5.47
C LYS A 69 -22.14 12.72 5.57
N THR A 70 -21.99 12.03 6.70
CA THR A 70 -22.64 10.73 6.91
C THR A 70 -23.94 10.93 7.68
N TRP A 71 -25.08 10.53 7.08
CA TRP A 71 -26.43 10.61 7.69
C TRP A 71 -26.57 9.90 9.06
N ASP A 72 -25.57 9.14 9.48
CA ASP A 72 -25.51 8.41 10.72
C ASP A 72 -24.02 8.06 10.98
N PRO A 73 -23.20 8.96 11.54
CA PRO A 73 -21.77 8.70 11.62
C PRO A 73 -21.46 7.66 12.71
N PRO A 74 -20.53 6.72 12.45
CA PRO A 74 -20.09 5.76 13.47
C PRO A 74 -19.35 6.46 14.60
N ALA A 75 -19.09 5.75 15.71
CA ALA A 75 -18.03 6.16 16.61
C ALA A 75 -16.69 6.16 15.84
N ILE A 76 -15.87 7.20 16.00
CA ILE A 76 -14.57 7.28 15.33
C ILE A 76 -13.47 7.32 16.38
N LEU A 77 -12.46 6.46 16.23
CA LEU A 77 -11.32 6.41 17.12
C LEU A 77 -10.02 6.43 16.32
N SER A 78 -9.19 7.45 16.55
CA SER A 78 -7.83 7.50 16.00
C SER A 78 -6.86 6.82 16.94
N VAL A 79 -6.06 5.88 16.42
CA VAL A 79 -5.14 5.05 17.20
C VAL A 79 -3.75 4.97 16.60
N THR A 80 -2.78 4.75 17.49
CA THR A 80 -1.39 4.43 17.16
C THR A 80 -1.05 2.97 17.41
N SER A 81 -2.02 2.17 17.91
CA SER A 81 -1.91 0.73 18.08
C SER A 81 -3.29 0.09 18.17
N THR A 82 -3.44 -1.15 17.71
CA THR A 82 -4.67 -1.93 17.89
C THR A 82 -5.01 -2.21 19.35
N ARG A 83 -4.01 -2.25 20.25
CA ARG A 83 -4.25 -2.42 21.69
C ARG A 83 -5.21 -1.39 22.28
N GLN A 84 -5.24 -0.18 21.72
CA GLN A 84 -6.12 0.91 22.19
C GLN A 84 -7.60 0.67 21.86
N VAL A 85 -7.91 -0.23 20.93
CA VAL A 85 -9.30 -0.53 20.51
C VAL A 85 -9.78 -1.92 20.89
N GLU A 86 -8.92 -2.79 21.42
CA GLU A 86 -9.24 -4.20 21.67
C GLU A 86 -10.48 -4.38 22.54
N ASP A 87 -10.54 -3.70 23.69
CA ASP A 87 -11.65 -3.86 24.62
C ASP A 87 -12.96 -3.30 24.07
N ILE A 88 -12.88 -2.22 23.30
CA ILE A 88 -14.05 -1.63 22.61
C ILE A 88 -14.53 -2.59 21.52
N TYR A 89 -13.62 -3.12 20.71
CA TYR A 89 -13.94 -4.10 19.66
C TYR A 89 -14.61 -5.36 20.25
N CYS A 90 -14.06 -5.89 21.34
CA CYS A 90 -14.62 -7.06 22.02
C CYS A 90 -15.98 -6.77 22.63
N SER A 91 -16.18 -5.57 23.19
CA SER A 91 -17.47 -5.14 23.74
C SER A 91 -18.52 -4.91 22.65
N ILE A 92 -18.10 -4.44 21.47
CA ILE A 92 -18.96 -4.32 20.30
C ILE A 92 -19.38 -5.71 19.82
N ASP A 93 -18.50 -6.72 19.88
CA ASP A 93 -18.76 -8.07 19.36
C ASP A 93 -19.32 -8.03 17.92
N PRO A 94 -18.52 -7.58 16.95
CA PRO A 94 -19.01 -7.38 15.59
C PRO A 94 -19.40 -8.70 14.90
N ASP A 95 -20.26 -8.58 13.89
CA ASP A 95 -20.61 -9.66 12.97
C ASP A 95 -19.61 -9.73 11.80
N ILE A 96 -19.07 -8.57 11.41
CA ILE A 96 -18.05 -8.43 10.36
C ILE A 96 -17.09 -7.29 10.70
N ALA A 97 -15.85 -7.40 10.23
CA ALA A 97 -14.97 -6.24 10.19
C ALA A 97 -14.29 -6.11 8.83
N LEU A 98 -14.10 -4.87 8.38
CA LEU A 98 -13.35 -4.58 7.16
C LEU A 98 -12.05 -3.85 7.52
N CYS A 99 -10.97 -4.26 6.89
CA CYS A 99 -9.66 -3.65 7.01
C CYS A 99 -9.24 -3.08 5.66
N TYR A 100 -9.07 -1.76 5.61
CA TYR A 100 -8.74 -1.01 4.40
C TYR A 100 -7.45 -0.22 4.60
N TYR A 101 -6.31 -0.74 4.14
CA TYR A 101 -5.01 -0.09 4.32
C TYR A 101 -4.67 0.22 5.79
N PHE A 102 -5.19 -0.55 6.73
CA PHE A 102 -4.92 -0.31 8.14
C PHE A 102 -3.48 -0.72 8.47
N ALA A 103 -2.73 0.17 9.12
CA ALA A 103 -1.29 0.05 9.23
C ALA A 103 -0.83 -0.68 10.48
N TYR A 104 -1.72 -1.28 11.28
CA TYR A 104 -1.33 -2.01 12.48
C TYR A 104 -1.83 -3.45 12.42
N PRO A 105 -1.02 -4.42 12.89
CA PRO A 105 -1.47 -5.80 13.04
C PRO A 105 -2.70 -5.87 13.94
N ILE A 106 -3.74 -6.58 13.48
CA ILE A 106 -4.90 -6.91 14.32
C ILE A 106 -4.48 -7.97 15.34
N SER A 107 -4.81 -7.76 16.61
CA SER A 107 -4.36 -8.67 17.65
C SER A 107 -5.10 -9.99 17.61
N LYS A 108 -4.45 -11.04 18.12
CA LYS A 108 -5.03 -12.38 18.24
C LYS A 108 -6.39 -12.35 18.96
N LYS A 109 -6.52 -11.57 20.03
CA LYS A 109 -7.78 -11.40 20.78
C LYS A 109 -8.93 -10.96 19.88
N MET A 110 -8.69 -10.04 18.95
CA MET A 110 -9.70 -9.57 18.01
C MET A 110 -9.94 -10.57 16.87
N LEU A 111 -8.89 -11.25 16.38
CA LEU A 111 -8.98 -12.26 15.33
C LEU A 111 -9.72 -13.53 15.77
N ASP A 112 -9.63 -13.89 17.06
CA ASP A 112 -10.31 -15.06 17.64
C ASP A 112 -11.81 -14.80 17.92
N MET A 113 -12.29 -13.56 17.74
CA MET A 113 -13.72 -13.24 17.84
C MET A 113 -14.51 -13.87 16.68
N ARG A 114 -15.84 -13.93 16.83
CA ARG A 114 -16.73 -14.50 15.80
C ARG A 114 -16.64 -13.77 14.45
N ALA A 115 -16.30 -12.49 14.46
CA ALA A 115 -16.25 -11.67 13.26
C ALA A 115 -15.10 -12.10 12.37
N LYS A 116 -15.40 -12.44 11.11
CA LYS A 116 -14.35 -12.51 10.09
C LYS A 116 -13.90 -11.09 9.76
N ILE A 117 -12.58 -10.88 9.75
CA ILE A 117 -11.99 -9.59 9.36
C ILE A 117 -11.52 -9.72 7.91
N ILE A 118 -12.10 -8.93 7.01
CA ILE A 118 -11.78 -8.93 5.59
C ILE A 118 -10.78 -7.81 5.32
N ASN A 119 -9.59 -8.16 4.84
CA ASN A 119 -8.61 -7.19 4.40
C ASN A 119 -8.70 -6.97 2.89
N MET A 120 -8.57 -5.71 2.49
CA MET A 120 -8.47 -5.26 1.10
C MET A 120 -7.02 -4.91 0.81
N HIS A 121 -6.31 -5.87 0.20
CA HIS A 121 -4.88 -5.82 -0.06
C HIS A 121 -4.60 -5.54 -1.55
N PRO A 122 -3.93 -4.44 -1.92
CA PRO A 122 -3.64 -4.11 -3.32
C PRO A 122 -2.39 -4.85 -3.80
N GLY A 123 -2.46 -6.18 -3.89
CA GLY A 123 -1.41 -6.99 -4.46
C GLY A 123 -1.89 -8.40 -4.76
N LYS A 124 -1.19 -9.10 -5.65
CA LYS A 124 -1.45 -10.50 -5.99
C LYS A 124 -0.94 -11.42 -4.91
N MET A 125 -1.85 -12.13 -4.27
CA MET A 125 -1.54 -13.08 -3.21
C MET A 125 -1.40 -14.49 -3.79
N PRO A 126 -0.46 -15.32 -3.31
CA PRO A 126 0.38 -15.13 -2.12
C PRO A 126 1.71 -14.38 -2.34
N VAL A 127 1.97 -13.88 -3.55
CA VAL A 127 3.30 -13.37 -3.95
C VAL A 127 3.64 -12.03 -3.28
N GLU A 128 2.67 -11.11 -3.21
CA GLU A 128 2.88 -9.71 -2.84
C GLU A 128 2.32 -9.40 -1.44
N ARG A 129 2.47 -10.33 -0.48
CA ARG A 129 2.07 -10.11 0.92
C ARG A 129 2.85 -8.94 1.55
N GLY A 130 2.31 -8.36 2.61
CA GLY A 130 2.98 -7.35 3.41
C GLY A 130 2.88 -5.92 2.85
N PRO A 131 3.43 -4.92 3.56
CA PRO A 131 3.45 -3.54 3.13
C PRO A 131 4.15 -3.32 1.78
N PHE A 132 3.73 -2.24 1.12
CA PHE A 132 4.23 -1.77 -0.17
C PHE A 132 4.14 -2.81 -1.31
N PRO A 133 2.98 -3.43 -1.55
CA PRO A 133 2.84 -4.43 -2.61
C PRO A 133 3.19 -3.89 -4.01
N ALA A 134 2.99 -2.59 -4.27
CA ALA A 134 3.40 -1.94 -5.51
C ALA A 134 4.93 -1.85 -5.71
N LEU A 135 5.71 -1.91 -4.63
CA LEU A 135 7.15 -1.66 -4.66
C LEU A 135 7.89 -2.71 -5.48
N TRP A 136 7.58 -3.99 -5.28
CA TRP A 136 8.33 -5.09 -5.88
C TRP A 136 8.15 -5.19 -7.39
N PRO A 137 6.92 -5.10 -7.94
CA PRO A 137 6.71 -5.03 -9.39
C PRO A 137 7.38 -3.82 -10.02
N THR A 138 7.38 -2.67 -9.34
CA THR A 138 8.08 -1.45 -9.79
C THR A 138 9.57 -1.64 -9.84
N MET A 139 10.12 -2.23 -8.78
CA MET A 139 11.56 -2.38 -8.64
C MET A 139 12.09 -3.44 -9.59
N TYR A 140 11.32 -4.49 -9.93
CA TYR A 140 11.76 -5.60 -10.78
C TYR A 140 10.83 -5.84 -11.98
N PRO A 141 10.66 -4.86 -12.90
CA PRO A 141 9.67 -4.96 -13.96
C PRO A 141 9.95 -6.06 -15.00
N ASP A 142 11.15 -6.66 -14.99
CA ASP A 142 11.47 -7.84 -15.81
C ASP A 142 10.97 -9.17 -15.20
N LYS A 143 10.67 -9.17 -13.89
CA LYS A 143 10.22 -10.35 -13.13
C LYS A 143 8.71 -10.38 -12.90
N TYR A 144 8.05 -9.26 -13.19
CA TYR A 144 6.63 -9.05 -12.99
C TYR A 144 6.00 -8.55 -14.29
N SER A 145 4.70 -8.75 -14.40
CA SER A 145 3.86 -8.30 -15.49
C SER A 145 2.72 -7.44 -14.95
N MET A 146 1.99 -6.73 -15.84
CA MET A 146 0.77 -6.04 -15.43
C MET A 146 -0.31 -7.00 -14.89
N ASP A 147 -0.26 -8.28 -15.28
CA ASP A 147 -1.15 -9.35 -14.77
C ASP A 147 -0.84 -9.73 -13.30
N ASP A 148 0.28 -9.25 -12.76
CA ASP A 148 0.66 -9.45 -11.38
C ASP A 148 0.11 -8.37 -10.44
N LEU A 149 -0.44 -7.28 -10.99
CA LEU A 149 -1.11 -6.26 -10.20
C LEU A 149 -2.56 -6.67 -9.95
N CYS A 150 -2.92 -6.89 -8.68
CA CYS A 150 -4.26 -7.30 -8.28
C CYS A 150 -4.82 -6.47 -7.13
N ALA A 151 -6.15 -6.40 -7.04
CA ALA A 151 -6.87 -6.08 -5.83
C ALA A 151 -7.37 -7.39 -5.20
N THR A 152 -6.98 -7.66 -3.96
CA THR A 152 -7.27 -8.93 -3.29
C THR A 152 -8.04 -8.72 -2.00
N PHE A 153 -9.17 -9.40 -1.88
CA PHE A 153 -9.91 -9.56 -0.64
C PHE A 153 -9.51 -10.88 -0.01
N HIS A 154 -9.12 -10.86 1.25
CA HIS A 154 -8.82 -12.08 1.99
C HIS A 154 -9.24 -11.94 3.46
N TYR A 155 -9.49 -13.06 4.11
CA TYR A 155 -9.67 -13.05 5.56
C TYR A 155 -8.31 -12.81 6.24
N MET A 156 -8.30 -12.02 7.30
CA MET A 156 -7.11 -11.85 8.13
C MET A 156 -6.94 -13.05 9.06
N ASN A 157 -5.69 -13.38 9.36
CA ASN A 157 -5.31 -14.28 10.44
C ASN A 157 -4.11 -13.70 11.18
N GLU A 158 -3.48 -14.48 12.06
CA GLU A 158 -2.34 -14.02 12.87
C GLU A 158 -1.11 -13.64 12.03
N ASN A 159 -1.04 -14.12 10.79
CA ASN A 159 0.05 -13.85 9.87
C ASN A 159 -0.36 -12.78 8.85
N VAL A 160 0.53 -11.82 8.60
CA VAL A 160 0.30 -10.70 7.68
C VAL A 160 -0.02 -11.22 6.28
N ASP A 161 -1.19 -10.86 5.77
CA ASP A 161 -1.70 -11.22 4.43
C ASP A 161 -1.63 -12.71 4.10
N CYS A 162 -1.82 -13.59 5.08
CA CYS A 162 -1.72 -15.05 4.89
C CYS A 162 -3.05 -15.80 4.99
N GLY A 163 -4.17 -15.12 5.26
CA GLY A 163 -5.46 -15.80 5.38
C GLY A 163 -6.13 -16.11 4.04
N PRO A 164 -7.17 -16.95 4.02
CA PRO A 164 -7.79 -17.41 2.78
C PRO A 164 -8.28 -16.28 1.88
N ILE A 165 -8.07 -16.40 0.57
CA ILE A 165 -8.48 -15.43 -0.45
C ILE A 165 -9.98 -15.58 -0.72
N ILE A 166 -10.73 -14.50 -0.58
CA ILE A 166 -12.15 -14.44 -0.91
C ILE A 166 -12.30 -14.16 -2.41
N LYS A 167 -11.58 -13.13 -2.90
CA LYS A 167 -11.62 -12.71 -4.30
C LYS A 167 -10.33 -12.00 -4.68
N GLN A 168 -9.81 -12.26 -5.87
CA GLN A 168 -8.63 -11.60 -6.41
C GLN A 168 -8.92 -11.11 -7.82
N ILE A 169 -8.75 -9.81 -8.06
CA ILE A 169 -9.14 -9.14 -9.30
C ILE A 169 -7.90 -8.54 -9.96
N PRO A 170 -7.53 -8.96 -11.19
CA PRO A 170 -6.46 -8.32 -11.95
C PRO A 170 -6.76 -6.84 -12.23
N LEU A 171 -5.74 -6.00 -12.17
CA LEU A 171 -5.86 -4.55 -12.37
C LEU A 171 -5.38 -4.08 -13.74
N ARG A 172 -4.81 -4.97 -14.57
CA ARG A 172 -4.24 -4.61 -15.88
C ARG A 172 -5.16 -3.73 -16.74
N ASP A 173 -6.46 -4.07 -16.79
CA ASP A 173 -7.45 -3.42 -17.66
C ASP A 173 -7.95 -2.09 -17.07
N ARG A 174 -7.46 -1.72 -15.88
CA ARG A 174 -7.73 -0.44 -15.21
C ARG A 174 -6.65 0.60 -15.49
N TYR A 175 -5.53 0.20 -16.09
CA TYR A 175 -4.49 1.13 -16.49
C TYR A 175 -4.75 1.67 -17.91
N PRO A 176 -4.39 2.94 -18.19
CA PRO A 176 -4.41 3.46 -19.56
C PRO A 176 -3.56 2.61 -20.51
N GLU A 177 -3.97 2.55 -21.77
CA GLU A 177 -3.21 1.86 -22.82
C GLU A 177 -1.76 2.37 -22.88
N GLY A 178 -0.81 1.44 -23.05
CA GLY A 178 0.63 1.75 -23.04
C GLY A 178 1.25 1.91 -21.65
N THR A 179 0.48 1.77 -20.57
CA THR A 179 1.05 1.70 -19.21
C THR A 179 1.78 0.38 -19.00
N THR A 180 2.94 0.45 -18.37
CA THR A 180 3.82 -0.66 -18.01
C THR A 180 4.30 -0.47 -16.58
N LEU A 181 4.77 -1.55 -15.95
CA LEU A 181 5.48 -1.47 -14.67
C LEU A 181 6.71 -0.56 -14.73
N ARG A 182 7.25 -0.33 -15.93
CA ARG A 182 8.39 0.57 -16.14
C ARG A 182 7.95 2.02 -16.06
N ASN A 183 6.86 2.40 -16.74
CA ASN A 183 6.47 3.80 -16.88
C ASN A 183 5.43 4.27 -15.85
N ARG A 184 4.65 3.39 -15.19
CA ARG A 184 3.82 3.80 -14.04
C ARG A 184 3.26 2.66 -13.17
N PRO A 185 3.98 2.27 -12.12
CA PRO A 185 3.44 1.42 -11.04
C PRO A 185 3.10 2.19 -9.74
N ILE A 186 3.16 3.52 -9.77
CA ILE A 186 2.73 4.42 -8.68
C ILE A 186 1.28 4.86 -8.96
N GLY A 187 0.44 4.78 -7.93
CA GLY A 187 -1.03 4.91 -8.05
C GLY A 187 -1.78 3.57 -7.94
N LEU A 188 -1.11 2.48 -7.53
CA LEU A 188 -1.78 1.18 -7.30
C LEU A 188 -2.97 1.31 -6.35
N ILE A 189 -2.86 2.15 -5.31
CA ILE A 189 -3.95 2.46 -4.39
C ILE A 189 -5.10 3.16 -5.12
N GLU A 190 -4.81 4.16 -5.94
CA GLU A 190 -5.80 4.93 -6.71
C GLU A 190 -6.59 4.04 -7.67
N ILE A 191 -5.93 3.01 -8.22
CA ILE A 191 -6.53 2.07 -9.17
C ILE A 191 -7.24 0.91 -8.46
N ALA A 192 -6.66 0.38 -7.37
CA ALA A 192 -7.27 -0.70 -6.61
C ALA A 192 -8.49 -0.23 -5.82
N THR A 193 -8.52 1.03 -5.36
CA THR A 193 -9.63 1.58 -4.55
C THR A 193 -10.99 1.42 -5.26
N PRO A 194 -11.21 1.91 -6.50
CA PRO A 194 -12.47 1.71 -7.20
C PRO A 194 -12.84 0.24 -7.36
N VAL A 195 -11.86 -0.63 -7.64
CA VAL A 195 -12.08 -2.07 -7.80
C VAL A 195 -12.52 -2.72 -6.48
N PHE A 196 -11.94 -2.31 -5.35
CA PHE A 196 -12.42 -2.76 -4.04
C PHE A 196 -13.88 -2.34 -3.82
N LEU A 197 -14.24 -1.10 -4.11
CA LEU A 197 -15.60 -0.62 -3.92
C LEU A 197 -16.61 -1.33 -4.86
N GLU A 198 -16.22 -1.60 -6.10
CA GLU A 198 -17.02 -2.33 -7.10
C GLU A 198 -17.37 -3.75 -6.64
N HIS A 199 -16.42 -4.45 -6.01
CA HIS A 199 -16.57 -5.86 -5.62
C HIS A 199 -16.93 -6.09 -4.15
N LEU A 200 -17.01 -5.04 -3.32
CA LEU A 200 -17.25 -5.20 -1.88
C LEU A 200 -18.61 -5.84 -1.57
N ASP A 201 -19.65 -5.52 -2.33
CA ASP A 201 -21.01 -6.06 -2.16
C ASP A 201 -21.04 -7.59 -2.34
N GLU A 202 -20.37 -8.07 -3.39
CA GLU A 202 -20.19 -9.50 -3.66
C GLU A 202 -19.39 -10.19 -2.54
N VAL A 203 -18.29 -9.57 -2.09
CA VAL A 203 -17.43 -10.13 -1.04
C VAL A 203 -18.16 -10.24 0.30
N ILE A 204 -18.98 -9.25 0.67
CA ILE A 204 -19.82 -9.31 1.87
C ILE A 204 -20.85 -10.44 1.71
N THR A 205 -21.51 -10.54 0.55
CA THR A 205 -22.47 -11.61 0.27
C THR A 205 -21.86 -13.00 0.42
N LEU A 206 -20.67 -13.22 -0.15
CA LEU A 206 -19.95 -14.51 -0.02
C LEU A 206 -19.62 -14.82 1.44
N THR A 207 -19.20 -13.81 2.20
CA THR A 207 -18.90 -13.96 3.64
C THR A 207 -20.15 -14.35 4.43
N GLU A 208 -21.29 -13.72 4.14
CA GLU A 208 -22.58 -14.01 4.78
C GLU A 208 -23.10 -15.42 4.46
N GLN A 209 -22.75 -15.95 3.29
CA GLN A 209 -23.04 -17.33 2.89
C GLN A 209 -22.10 -18.36 3.50
N GLY A 210 -21.12 -17.93 4.30
CA GLY A 210 -20.15 -18.80 4.95
C GLY A 210 -19.02 -19.28 4.02
N TYR A 211 -18.73 -18.56 2.93
CA TYR A 211 -17.59 -18.89 2.09
C TYR A 211 -16.28 -18.64 2.86
N GLU A 212 -15.54 -19.70 3.16
CA GLU A 212 -14.30 -19.64 3.96
C GLU A 212 -13.07 -19.15 3.17
N GLY A 213 -13.24 -18.85 1.87
CA GLY A 213 -12.16 -18.46 0.99
C GLY A 213 -11.33 -19.64 0.48
N THR A 214 -10.43 -19.36 -0.46
CA THR A 214 -9.46 -20.31 -0.97
C THR A 214 -8.18 -20.21 -0.17
N ALA A 215 -7.70 -21.33 0.37
CA ALA A 215 -6.42 -21.37 1.08
C ALA A 215 -5.29 -20.90 0.16
N GLN A 216 -4.37 -20.11 0.71
CA GLN A 216 -3.17 -19.72 -0.02
C GLN A 216 -2.16 -20.86 0.05
N GLU A 217 -1.62 -21.27 -1.10
CA GLU A 217 -0.38 -22.04 -1.10
C GLU A 217 0.73 -21.19 -0.48
N GLN A 218 1.60 -21.81 0.32
CA GLN A 218 2.80 -21.12 0.79
C GLN A 218 3.78 -21.12 -0.39
N PRO A 219 4.09 -19.96 -1.00
CA PRO A 219 5.09 -19.95 -2.03
C PRO A 219 6.44 -20.37 -1.43
N ASP A 220 7.30 -21.02 -2.22
CA ASP A 220 8.69 -21.29 -1.85
C ASP A 220 9.49 -20.01 -1.56
N PHE A 221 8.94 -18.84 -1.96
CA PHE A 221 9.37 -17.55 -1.45
C PHE A 221 9.03 -17.46 0.03
N ALA A 222 10.06 -17.76 0.84
CA ALA A 222 10.07 -17.66 2.28
C ALA A 222 9.26 -16.43 2.77
N PRO A 223 8.48 -16.57 3.86
CA PRO A 223 7.73 -15.45 4.42
C PRO A 223 8.67 -14.26 4.54
N GLN A 224 8.17 -13.08 4.16
CA GLN A 224 8.90 -11.82 4.12
C GLN A 224 9.32 -11.32 5.52
N ARG A 225 9.78 -12.19 6.42
CA ARG A 225 10.26 -11.87 7.74
C ARG A 225 11.66 -11.29 7.63
N ASN A 226 11.76 -9.97 7.74
CA ASN A 226 12.97 -9.36 8.29
C ASN A 226 12.89 -9.49 9.81
N GLU A 227 13.90 -10.10 10.43
CA GLU A 227 14.08 -10.01 11.88
C GLU A 227 14.25 -8.54 12.26
N GLY A 228 13.38 -8.01 13.14
CA GLY A 228 13.53 -6.68 13.72
C GLY A 228 12.61 -5.58 13.20
N SER A 229 11.88 -5.77 12.09
CA SER A 229 10.76 -4.87 11.75
C SER A 229 9.48 -5.41 12.40
N GLY A 230 8.80 -4.61 13.21
CA GLY A 230 7.48 -4.97 13.78
C GLY A 230 6.38 -5.26 12.74
N TYR A 231 6.73 -5.15 11.45
CA TYR A 231 5.98 -5.55 10.28
C TYR A 231 6.73 -6.72 9.64
N GLY A 232 6.09 -7.88 9.51
CA GLY A 232 6.66 -9.09 8.89
C GLY A 232 6.81 -9.01 7.38
N ALA A 233 7.26 -7.86 6.86
CA ALA A 233 7.56 -7.64 5.45
C ALA A 233 9.00 -7.29 5.21
N ARG A 234 9.45 -7.70 4.03
CA ARG A 234 10.77 -7.42 3.50
C ARG A 234 10.80 -5.95 3.15
N ARG A 235 11.83 -5.26 3.61
CA ARG A 235 12.24 -3.98 3.04
C ARG A 235 13.38 -4.24 2.05
N PRO A 236 13.56 -3.38 1.02
CA PRO A 236 14.74 -3.44 0.18
C PRO A 236 16.00 -3.44 1.05
N THR A 237 16.89 -4.39 0.81
CA THR A 237 18.20 -4.47 1.48
C THR A 237 19.08 -3.28 1.11
N GLU A 238 20.18 -3.04 1.84
CA GLU A 238 21.13 -1.99 1.44
C GLU A 238 21.65 -2.24 0.03
N GLU A 239 21.93 -3.49 -0.32
CA GLU A 239 22.45 -3.92 -1.62
C GLU A 239 21.46 -3.62 -2.75
N GLU A 240 20.16 -3.83 -2.53
CA GLU A 240 19.11 -3.54 -3.51
C GLU A 240 18.89 -2.05 -3.76
N LYS A 241 19.30 -1.20 -2.82
CA LYS A 241 19.22 0.27 -2.92
C LYS A 241 20.45 0.89 -3.57
N VAL A 242 21.56 0.14 -3.68
CA VAL A 242 22.81 0.65 -4.26
C VAL A 242 22.71 0.66 -5.78
N ILE A 243 22.68 1.85 -6.35
CA ILE A 243 22.78 2.08 -7.79
C ILE A 243 24.19 1.69 -8.26
N GLN A 244 24.25 0.72 -9.16
CA GLN A 244 25.51 0.28 -9.77
C GLN A 244 25.73 0.98 -11.11
N PRO A 245 26.94 1.50 -11.37
CA PRO A 245 27.33 2.07 -12.67
C PRO A 245 27.07 1.17 -13.88
N THR A 246 27.13 -0.15 -13.67
CA THR A 246 26.95 -1.16 -14.71
C THR A 246 25.50 -1.51 -14.97
N TRP A 247 24.55 -0.92 -14.24
CA TRP A 247 23.13 -1.14 -14.54
C TRP A 247 22.70 -0.37 -15.78
N SER A 248 21.65 -0.88 -16.41
CA SER A 248 20.96 -0.15 -17.46
C SER A 248 20.32 1.12 -16.89
N LYS A 249 20.27 2.18 -17.70
CA LYS A 249 19.56 3.42 -17.44
C LYS A 249 18.15 3.14 -16.92
N GLU A 250 17.48 2.20 -17.57
CA GLU A 250 16.13 1.78 -17.24
C GLU A 250 15.99 1.20 -15.83
N ARG A 251 16.88 0.27 -15.44
CA ARG A 251 16.91 -0.31 -14.09
C ARG A 251 17.05 0.77 -13.02
N VAL A 252 17.89 1.77 -13.27
CA VAL A 252 18.13 2.88 -12.35
C VAL A 252 16.87 3.75 -12.22
N LEU A 253 16.23 4.10 -13.32
CA LEU A 253 14.97 4.87 -13.30
C LEU A 253 13.84 4.13 -12.59
N THR A 254 13.71 2.81 -12.80
CA THR A 254 12.69 2.00 -12.13
C THR A 254 12.94 1.93 -10.62
N LEU A 255 14.19 1.83 -10.18
CA LEU A 255 14.54 1.92 -8.76
C LEU A 255 14.23 3.31 -8.19
N GLY A 256 14.56 4.36 -8.94
CA GLY A 256 14.25 5.74 -8.59
C GLY A 256 12.74 5.98 -8.41
N ARG A 257 11.91 5.44 -9.30
CA ARG A 257 10.45 5.46 -9.18
C ARG A 257 9.98 4.67 -7.95
N ALA A 258 10.51 3.46 -7.76
CA ALA A 258 10.13 2.58 -6.65
C ALA A 258 10.36 3.22 -5.27
N LEU A 259 11.52 3.87 -5.10
CA LEU A 259 12.01 4.33 -3.79
C LEU A 259 11.98 5.85 -3.59
N GLY A 260 11.94 6.63 -4.67
CA GLY A 260 12.02 8.10 -4.61
C GLY A 260 10.70 8.78 -4.25
N GLU A 261 9.56 8.13 -4.50
CA GLU A 261 8.22 8.66 -4.22
C GLU A 261 7.52 7.98 -3.03
N ALA A 262 8.03 6.84 -2.57
CA ALA A 262 7.48 6.13 -1.43
C ALA A 262 8.01 6.74 -0.13
N ASP A 263 7.26 7.70 0.42
CA ASP A 263 7.57 8.33 1.71
C ASP A 263 7.85 7.27 2.78
N GLY A 264 8.98 7.39 3.47
CA GLY A 264 9.40 6.46 4.52
C GLY A 264 10.15 5.21 4.06
N LEU A 265 10.32 4.99 2.75
CA LEU A 265 11.37 4.09 2.25
C LEU A 265 12.70 4.85 2.15
N GLU A 266 13.81 4.16 2.40
CA GLU A 266 15.12 4.79 2.30
C GLU A 266 15.50 5.04 0.83
N GLU A 267 16.04 6.23 0.56
CA GLU A 267 16.46 6.65 -0.78
C GLU A 267 17.47 5.68 -1.42
N PRO A 268 17.36 5.46 -2.74
CA PRO A 268 18.41 4.79 -3.49
C PRO A 268 19.68 5.65 -3.43
N TYR A 269 20.83 5.01 -3.54
CA TYR A 269 22.10 5.73 -3.37
C TYR A 269 23.20 5.14 -4.22
N PHE A 270 24.26 5.92 -4.42
CA PHE A 270 25.50 5.43 -5.02
C PHE A 270 26.72 5.96 -4.28
N TRP A 271 27.86 5.34 -4.55
CA TRP A 271 29.15 5.76 -4.04
C TRP A 271 29.94 6.49 -5.11
N TRP A 272 30.44 7.67 -4.77
CA TRP A 272 31.35 8.41 -5.64
C TRP A 272 32.40 9.11 -4.78
N ASN A 273 33.68 9.01 -5.15
CA ASN A 273 34.79 9.58 -4.38
C ASN A 273 34.75 9.25 -2.87
N ARG A 274 34.45 7.97 -2.53
CA ARG A 274 34.30 7.46 -1.15
C ARG A 274 33.21 8.13 -0.32
N ARG A 275 32.25 8.83 -0.95
CA ARG A 275 31.08 9.43 -0.30
C ARG A 275 29.81 8.76 -0.78
N ARG A 276 28.83 8.67 0.12
CA ARG A 276 27.48 8.17 -0.17
C ARG A 276 26.59 9.32 -0.61
N TYR A 277 26.02 9.20 -1.80
CA TYR A 277 25.07 10.15 -2.36
C TYR A 277 23.69 9.52 -2.35
N LEU A 278 22.79 10.04 -1.52
CA LEU A 278 21.38 9.66 -1.56
C LEU A 278 20.71 10.39 -2.73
N VAL A 279 19.95 9.66 -3.53
CA VAL A 279 19.31 10.19 -4.74
C VAL A 279 17.84 10.46 -4.44
N LYS A 280 17.48 11.74 -4.51
CA LYS A 280 16.12 12.23 -4.26
C LYS A 280 15.23 12.18 -5.49
N ARG A 281 15.82 12.41 -6.66
CA ARG A 281 15.10 12.44 -7.93
C ARG A 281 16.02 11.97 -9.05
N MET A 282 15.45 11.24 -10.00
CA MET A 282 16.13 10.75 -11.20
C MET A 282 15.32 11.12 -12.42
N GLU A 283 15.98 11.71 -13.40
CA GLU A 283 15.37 12.10 -14.66
C GLU A 283 16.26 11.63 -15.81
N GLU A 284 15.63 11.19 -16.89
CA GLU A 284 16.36 10.99 -18.14
C GLU A 284 16.95 12.32 -18.59
N TRP A 285 18.21 12.28 -18.99
CA TRP A 285 18.90 13.46 -19.48
C TRP A 285 19.32 13.24 -20.92
N GLU A 286 18.93 14.15 -21.79
CA GLU A 286 19.46 14.19 -23.15
C GLU A 286 20.74 15.03 -23.14
N TRP A 287 21.86 14.39 -23.47
CA TRP A 287 23.13 15.09 -23.53
C TRP A 287 23.21 15.95 -24.79
N PRO A 288 23.47 17.26 -24.69
CA PRO A 288 23.67 18.10 -25.87
C PRO A 288 25.03 17.79 -26.51
N GLY A 289 25.04 16.93 -27.54
CA GLY A 289 26.21 16.64 -28.36
C GLY A 289 26.74 15.21 -28.26
N LYS A 290 28.02 15.01 -28.62
CA LYS A 290 28.64 13.67 -28.59
C LYS A 290 28.76 13.17 -27.14
N HIS A 291 28.29 11.95 -26.92
CA HIS A 291 28.26 11.26 -25.63
C HIS A 291 29.67 11.20 -25.00
N PRO A 292 29.92 11.83 -23.84
CA PRO A 292 31.30 12.11 -23.41
C PRO A 292 31.93 11.00 -22.56
N GLY A 293 31.15 10.06 -22.01
CA GLY A 293 31.62 9.17 -20.94
C GLY A 293 31.26 7.70 -21.10
N LYS A 294 31.94 6.87 -20.32
CA LYS A 294 31.67 5.45 -20.11
C LYS A 294 30.73 5.27 -18.90
N PRO A 295 30.01 4.14 -18.80
CA PRO A 295 29.23 3.83 -17.60
C PRO A 295 30.05 4.01 -16.31
N GLY A 296 29.52 4.78 -15.35
CA GLY A 296 30.17 5.16 -14.10
C GLY A 296 30.84 6.52 -14.08
N ASP A 297 31.00 7.17 -15.24
CA ASP A 297 31.45 8.57 -15.25
C ASP A 297 30.40 9.46 -14.58
N VAL A 298 30.86 10.39 -13.75
CA VAL A 298 30.01 11.33 -13.00
C VAL A 298 30.40 12.75 -13.37
N ILE A 299 29.43 13.53 -13.83
CA ILE A 299 29.58 14.93 -14.22
C ILE A 299 28.72 15.78 -13.30
N ARG A 300 29.30 16.84 -12.73
CA ARG A 300 28.54 17.78 -11.92
C ARG A 300 27.90 18.85 -12.81
N VAL A 301 26.58 19.01 -12.72
CA VAL A 301 25.82 20.03 -13.45
C VAL A 301 25.03 20.87 -12.45
N GLY A 302 25.61 21.99 -12.03
CA GLY A 302 25.05 22.80 -10.93
C GLY A 302 25.04 22.04 -9.60
N PHE A 303 23.85 21.90 -9.02
CA PHE A 303 23.64 21.12 -7.78
C PHE A 303 23.41 19.63 -8.02
N ASP A 304 23.14 19.24 -9.27
CA ASP A 304 22.85 17.87 -9.63
C ASP A 304 24.10 17.12 -10.10
N LEU A 305 24.00 15.80 -10.08
CA LEU A 305 24.98 14.90 -10.67
C LEU A 305 24.36 14.25 -11.90
N VAL A 306 25.05 14.29 -13.02
CA VAL A 306 24.74 13.48 -14.19
C VAL A 306 25.65 12.26 -14.15
N VAL A 307 25.06 11.08 -14.03
CA VAL A 307 25.79 9.81 -13.98
C VAL A 307 25.54 9.06 -15.27
N MET A 308 26.62 8.56 -15.88
CA MET A 308 26.56 7.78 -17.11
C MET A 308 26.24 6.32 -16.77
N PHE A 309 25.23 5.75 -17.42
CA PHE A 309 24.86 4.33 -17.31
C PHE A 309 24.84 3.65 -18.67
N GLU A 310 24.67 2.34 -18.68
CA GLU A 310 24.39 1.63 -19.92
C GLU A 310 23.04 2.11 -20.50
N GLY A 311 23.03 2.58 -21.75
CA GLY A 311 21.82 3.16 -22.37
C GLY A 311 21.61 4.66 -22.15
N GLY A 312 22.55 5.36 -21.49
CA GLY A 312 22.62 6.84 -21.50
C GLY A 312 22.76 7.50 -20.12
N PRO A 313 22.81 8.84 -20.08
CA PRO A 313 22.93 9.60 -18.84
C PRO A 313 21.62 9.72 -18.07
N ILE A 314 21.73 9.77 -16.74
CA ILE A 314 20.64 10.12 -15.83
C ILE A 314 21.07 11.33 -15.02
N ARG A 315 20.20 12.34 -14.96
CA ARG A 315 20.35 13.47 -14.04
C ARG A 315 19.77 13.11 -12.68
N MET A 316 20.56 13.29 -11.64
CA MET A 316 20.26 12.90 -10.27
C MET A 316 20.33 14.12 -9.35
N ALA A 317 19.22 14.45 -8.69
CA ALA A 317 19.22 15.35 -7.56
C ALA A 317 19.70 14.58 -6.33
N THR A 318 20.79 15.01 -5.70
CA THR A 318 21.45 14.23 -4.63
C THR A 318 21.69 15.03 -3.36
N ARG A 319 21.81 14.32 -2.24
CA ARG A 319 22.35 14.85 -0.98
C ARG A 319 23.47 13.96 -0.47
N ILE A 320 24.49 14.57 0.10
CA ILE A 320 25.60 13.84 0.74
C ILE A 320 25.15 13.41 2.13
N LYS A 321 25.39 12.15 2.49
CA LYS A 321 25.26 11.62 3.85
C LYS A 321 26.64 11.42 4.47
#